data_AF-A0A7Y3BV51-F1
#
_entry.id   AF-A0A7Y3BV51-F1
#
_cell.length_a   1.000
_cell.length_b   1.000
_cell.length_c   1.000
_cell.angle_alpha   90.00
_cell.angle_beta   90.00
_cell.angle_gamma   90.00
#
_symmetry.space_group_name_H-M   'P 1'
#
loop_
_entity.id
_entity.type
_entity.pdbx_description
1 polymer ?
#
loop_
_entity_poly.entity_id
_entity_poly.type
_entity_poly.pdbx_seq_one_letter_code
_entity_poly.pdbx_strand_id
1 'polypeptide(L)' 'MDIGLHIPHFDWPEGAAGMADTLGQVAERVDQGGFTSLSVMDHWFQMDQYAPATDPML' A
#
# COMPACT_ATOMS: atom_id res chain seq x y z
N MET A 1 0.42 4.45 23.23
CA MET A 1 1.43 4.53 22.16
C MET A 1 0.68 4.23 20.90
N ASP A 2 0.78 5.12 19.92
CA ASP A 2 -0.03 5.06 18.71
C ASP A 2 0.86 4.54 17.58
N ILE A 3 0.39 3.52 16.87
CA ILE A 3 1.14 2.85 15.81
C ILE A 3 0.34 2.95 14.52
N GLY A 4 0.97 3.49 13.48
CA GLY A 4 0.42 3.56 12.13
C GLY A 4 1.08 2.57 11.18
N LEU A 5 0.33 2.12 10.17
CA LEU A 5 0.84 1.36 9.04
C LEU A 5 0.94 2.26 7.80
N HIS A 6 2.07 2.21 7.10
CA HIS A 6 2.28 2.89 5.82
C HIS A 6 2.61 1.86 4.74
N ILE A 7 1.91 1.95 3.60
CA ILE A 7 2.10 1.08 2.44
C ILE A 7 2.75 1.91 1.32
N PRO A 8 4.08 1.76 1.11
CA PRO A 8 4.77 2.48 0.04
C PRO A 8 4.77 1.75 -1.32
N HIS A 9 4.36 0.48 -1.38
CA HIS A 9 4.36 -0.33 -2.60
C HIS A 9 3.09 -1.17 -2.73
N PHE A 10 2.63 -1.34 -3.97
CA PHE A 10 1.47 -2.16 -4.36
C PHE A 10 1.90 -3.36 -5.23
N ASP A 11 3.04 -3.96 -4.92
CA ASP A 11 3.66 -5.09 -5.64
C ASP A 11 3.06 -6.46 -5.28
N TRP A 12 1.76 -6.49 -4.96
CA TRP A 12 1.10 -7.72 -4.52
C TRP A 12 0.97 -8.76 -5.64
N PRO A 13 1.00 -10.07 -5.31
CA PRO A 13 0.95 -11.16 -6.30
C PRO A 13 -0.27 -11.10 -7.24
N GLU A 14 -1.40 -10.57 -6.78
CA GLU A 14 -2.63 -10.44 -7.54
C GLU A 14 -2.59 -9.28 -8.56
N GLY A 15 -1.55 -8.45 -8.51
CA GLY A 15 -1.34 -7.29 -9.37
C GLY A 15 -2.44 -6.24 -9.25
N ALA A 16 -2.52 -5.36 -10.25
CA ALA A 16 -3.48 -4.26 -10.26
C ALA A 16 -4.95 -4.71 -10.13
N ALA A 17 -5.30 -5.88 -10.67
CA ALA A 17 -6.67 -6.40 -10.62
C ALA A 17 -7.09 -6.80 -9.20
N GLY A 18 -6.15 -7.29 -8.37
CA GLY A 18 -6.43 -7.66 -6.98
C GLY A 18 -6.16 -6.54 -5.96
N MET A 19 -5.65 -5.39 -6.40
CA MET A 19 -5.24 -4.30 -5.50
C MET A 19 -6.37 -3.85 -4.57
N ALA A 20 -7.58 -3.62 -5.11
CA ALA A 20 -8.69 -3.14 -4.29
C ALA A 20 -9.06 -4.13 -3.18
N ASP A 21 -9.15 -5.42 -3.51
CA ASP A 21 -9.48 -6.47 -2.55
C ASP A 21 -8.39 -6.65 -1.51
N THR A 22 -7.12 -6.64 -1.92
CA THR A 22 -5.98 -6.78 -1.00
C THR A 22 -5.88 -5.57 -0.06
N LEU A 23 -6.01 -4.34 -0.58
CA LEU A 23 -6.01 -3.13 0.25
C LEU A 23 -7.17 -3.11 1.26
N GLY A 24 -8.36 -3.53 0.83
CA GLY A 24 -9.52 -3.67 1.72
C GLY A 24 -9.25 -4.64 2.87
N GLN A 25 -8.72 -5.81 2.57
CA GLN A 25 -8.35 -6.78 3.61
C GLN A 25 -7.25 -6.27 4.54
N VAL A 26 -6.30 -5.47 4.05
CA VAL A 26 -5.28 -4.85 4.91
C VAL A 26 -5.94 -3.83 5.85
N ALA A 27 -6.81 -2.96 5.34
CA ALA A 27 -7.54 -1.99 6.16
C ALA A 27 -8.35 -2.68 7.28
N GLU A 28 -9.08 -3.74 6.96
CA GLU A 28 -9.82 -4.52 7.96
C GLU A 28 -8.91 -5.09 9.05
N ARG A 29 -7.73 -5.62 8.68
CA ARG A 29 -6.77 -6.17 9.64
C ARG A 29 -6.09 -5.09 10.48
N VAL A 30 -5.82 -3.92 9.91
CA VAL A 30 -5.25 -2.75 10.60
C VAL A 30 -6.22 -2.27 11.69
N ASP A 31 -7.50 -2.13 11.35
CA ASP A 31 -8.56 -1.74 12.28
C ASP A 31 -8.68 -2.76 13.44
N GLN A 32 -8.70 -4.06 13.11
CA GLN A 32 -8.77 -5.13 14.12
C GLN A 32 -7.50 -5.23 14.98
N GLY A 33 -6.35 -4.84 14.42
CA GLY A 33 -5.04 -4.90 15.07
C GLY A 33 -4.76 -3.76 16.06
N GLY A 34 -5.65 -2.77 16.16
CA GLY A 34 -5.49 -1.63 17.07
C GLY A 34 -4.49 -0.58 16.59
N PHE A 35 -4.20 -0.55 15.29
CA PHE A 35 -3.44 0.54 14.68
C PHE A 35 -4.29 1.80 14.63
N THR A 36 -3.65 2.96 14.70
CA THR A 36 -4.35 4.25 14.75
C THR A 36 -4.47 4.92 13.39
N SER A 37 -3.73 4.45 12.39
CA SER A 37 -3.78 4.99 11.03
C SER A 37 -3.29 4.00 9.98
N LEU A 38 -3.93 4.04 8.81
CA LEU A 38 -3.43 3.48 7.57
C LEU A 38 -3.11 4.62 6.59
N SER A 39 -1.95 4.57 5.95
CA SER A 39 -1.54 5.52 4.93
C SER A 39 -0.90 4.80 3.75
N VAL A 40 -0.96 5.43 2.58
CA VAL A 40 -0.40 4.91 1.34
C VAL A 40 0.51 5.95 0.68
N MET A 41 1.30 5.49 -0.28
CA MET A 41 2.05 6.33 -1.21
C MET A 41 1.45 6.13 -2.61
N ASP A 42 1.08 7.22 -3.29
CA ASP A 42 0.48 7.23 -4.63
C ASP A 42 1.24 8.28 -5.45
N HIS A 43 1.85 7.85 -6.56
CA HIS A 43 2.60 8.74 -7.44
C HIS A 43 2.39 8.40 -8.91
N TRP A 44 1.91 9.40 -9.65
CA TRP A 44 1.79 9.33 -11.11
C TRP A 44 3.11 9.07 -11.85
N PHE A 45 4.23 9.54 -11.29
CA PHE A 45 5.58 9.28 -11.83
C PHE A 45 6.41 8.52 -10.80
N GLN A 46 7.18 7.55 -11.28
CA GLN A 46 8.11 6.85 -10.42
C GLN A 46 9.17 7.77 -9.84
N MET A 47 9.50 7.49 -8.59
CA MET A 47 10.69 8.00 -7.96
C MET A 47 11.82 7.01 -8.25
N ASP A 48 12.53 7.17 -9.37
CA ASP A 48 13.58 6.22 -9.82
C ASP A 48 14.68 5.96 -8.76
N GLN A 49 14.85 6.85 -7.79
CA GLN A 49 15.75 6.66 -6.65
C GLN A 49 15.19 5.71 -5.57
N TYR A 50 13.89 5.44 -5.59
CA TYR A 50 13.14 4.63 -4.65
C TYR A 50 12.71 3.29 -5.25
N ALA A 51 12.13 3.29 -6.46
CA ALA A 51 11.69 2.10 -7.18
C ALA A 51 11.86 2.27 -8.70
N PRO A 52 12.08 1.18 -9.46
CA PRO A 52 12.18 1.25 -10.93
C PRO A 52 10.91 1.80 -11.59
N ALA A 53 11.10 2.57 -12.68
CA ALA A 53 10.03 3.03 -13.58
C ALA A 53 9.02 1.96 -14.04
N THR A 54 9.42 0.69 -14.01
CA THR A 54 8.64 -0.46 -14.49
C THR A 54 7.73 -1.11 -13.44
N ASP A 55 7.93 -0.80 -12.17
CA ASP A 55 7.09 -1.37 -11.10
C ASP A 55 5.66 -0.81 -11.19
N PRO A 56 4.64 -1.58 -10.76
CA PRO A 56 3.25 -1.14 -10.80
C PRO A 56 3.00 0.03 -9.83
N MET A 57 3.20 1.24 -10.36
CA MET A 57 2.69 2.55 -9.92
C MET A 57 1.17 2.71 -9.98
N LEU A 58 0.47 2.72 -8.85
CA LEU A 58 -0.55 3.74 -8.60
C LEU A 58 -0.08 4.59 -7.42
#